data_AF-A0A0J6SLK7-F1
#
_entry.id   AF-A0A0J6SLK7-F1
#
_cell.length_a   1.000
_cell.length_b   1.000
_cell.length_c   1.000
_cell.angle_alpha   90.00
_cell.angle_beta   90.00
_cell.angle_gamma   90.00
#
_symmetry.space_group_name_H-M   'P 1'
#
loop_
_entity.id
_entity.type
_entity.pdbx_description
1 polymer ?
#
loop_
_entity_poly.entity_id
_entity_poly.type
_entity_poly.pdbx_seq_one_letter_code
_entity_poly.pdbx_strand_id
1 'polypeptide(L)'
;MSQITTEHNGHQIVYAENEDVWRCWGMELEAKTLTALKTKLNAADAAARRVGNVKVIVLSHYGEFSMGVVTLLEGEKHAWVSPRVPGEKVLGRRSRTKVQLDELALDTPVVRDAVEAWGRAKLAYQAAAQAERDAKAAIPRATRADLAATPTGGEP
;
A
#
# COMPACT_ATOMS: atom_id res chain seq x y z
N MET A 1 -40.24 -9.35 -29.39
CA MET A 1 -38.87 -8.87 -29.65
C MET A 1 -38.01 -9.39 -28.51
N SER A 2 -37.00 -10.21 -28.81
CA SER A 2 -36.13 -10.80 -27.78
C SER A 2 -35.02 -9.80 -27.46
N GLN A 3 -35.07 -9.17 -26.29
CA GLN A 3 -34.00 -8.27 -25.85
C GLN A 3 -32.77 -9.08 -25.42
N ILE A 4 -31.59 -8.64 -25.86
CA ILE A 4 -30.32 -9.18 -25.37
C ILE A 4 -30.09 -8.62 -23.97
N THR A 5 -30.00 -9.50 -22.97
CA THR A 5 -29.78 -9.13 -21.57
C THR A 5 -28.55 -9.85 -21.02
N THR A 6 -27.85 -9.21 -20.09
CA THR A 6 -26.70 -9.76 -19.38
C THR A 6 -26.61 -9.16 -17.97
N GLU A 7 -25.78 -9.73 -17.11
CA GLU A 7 -25.61 -9.29 -15.72
C GLU A 7 -24.14 -8.95 -15.44
N HIS A 8 -23.89 -7.92 -14.64
CA HIS A 8 -22.55 -7.54 -14.19
C HIS A 8 -22.61 -6.91 -12.79
N ASN A 9 -21.88 -7.47 -11.82
CA ASN A 9 -21.87 -7.04 -10.41
C ASN A 9 -23.29 -6.93 -9.78
N GLY A 10 -24.23 -7.82 -10.15
CA GLY A 10 -25.62 -7.76 -9.68
C GLY A 10 -26.49 -6.73 -10.40
N HIS A 11 -25.96 -5.99 -11.38
CA HIS A 11 -26.71 -5.08 -12.22
C HIS A 11 -27.14 -5.74 -13.54
N GLN A 12 -28.44 -5.64 -13.85
CA GLN A 12 -28.98 -6.06 -15.13
C GLN A 12 -28.64 -5.05 -16.22
N ILE A 13 -28.03 -5.54 -17.30
CA ILE A 13 -27.67 -4.79 -18.49
C ILE A 13 -28.55 -5.26 -19.64
N VAL A 14 -29.14 -4.32 -20.38
CA VAL A 14 -30.03 -4.57 -21.51
C VAL A 14 -29.49 -3.88 -22.75
N TYR A 15 -29.51 -4.58 -23.88
CA TYR A 15 -29.23 -3.97 -25.17
C TYR A 15 -30.50 -3.36 -25.77
N ALA A 16 -30.45 -2.07 -26.09
CA ALA A 16 -31.52 -1.34 -26.76
C ALA A 16 -31.22 -1.27 -28.25
N GLU A 17 -31.81 -2.19 -29.03
CA GLU A 17 -31.56 -2.30 -30.48
C GLU A 17 -31.96 -1.04 -31.26
N ASN A 18 -32.98 -0.31 -30.80
CA ASN A 18 -33.46 0.91 -31.42
C ASN A 18 -32.45 2.08 -31.33
N GLU A 19 -31.58 2.05 -30.33
CA GLU A 19 -30.64 3.13 -30.03
C GLU A 19 -29.17 2.69 -30.17
N ASP A 20 -28.93 1.41 -30.49
CA ASP A 20 -27.60 0.81 -30.63
C ASP A 20 -26.72 1.00 -29.37
N VAL A 21 -27.34 0.86 -28.20
CA VAL A 21 -26.67 1.09 -26.90
C VAL A 21 -26.98 0.00 -25.88
N TRP A 22 -25.98 -0.27 -25.04
CA TRP A 22 -26.14 -1.02 -23.81
C TRP A 22 -26.54 -0.08 -22.68
N ARG A 23 -27.59 -0.44 -21.94
CA ARG A 23 -28.12 0.32 -20.81
C ARG A 23 -28.16 -0.51 -19.54
N CYS A 24 -27.87 0.14 -18.42
CA CYS A 24 -28.16 -0.34 -17.08
C CYS A 24 -29.16 0.63 -16.45
N TRP A 25 -30.45 0.26 -16.45
CA TRP A 25 -31.53 1.10 -15.97
C TRP A 25 -31.41 1.45 -14.49
N GLY A 26 -30.96 0.51 -13.66
CA GLY A 26 -30.82 0.72 -12.21
C GLY A 26 -29.77 1.75 -11.80
N MET A 27 -28.90 2.20 -12.71
CA MET A 27 -27.89 3.23 -12.45
C MET A 27 -27.92 4.37 -13.47
N GLU A 28 -28.90 4.38 -14.38
CA GLU A 28 -29.01 5.36 -15.48
C GLU A 28 -27.71 5.48 -16.32
N LEU A 29 -27.02 4.37 -16.52
CA LEU A 29 -25.76 4.32 -17.28
C LEU A 29 -25.99 3.71 -18.66
N GLU A 30 -25.38 4.32 -19.68
CA GLU A 30 -25.40 3.81 -21.04
C GLU A 30 -24.04 3.90 -21.76
N ALA A 31 -23.80 2.99 -22.69
CA ALA A 31 -22.64 3.02 -23.58
C ALA A 31 -22.88 2.25 -24.87
N LYS A 32 -22.18 2.63 -25.94
CA LYS A 32 -22.25 1.96 -27.25
C LYS A 32 -21.70 0.53 -27.24
N THR A 33 -20.85 0.18 -26.29
CA THR A 33 -20.27 -1.16 -26.18
C THR A 33 -20.47 -1.72 -24.77
N LEU A 34 -20.66 -3.03 -24.68
CA LEU A 34 -20.80 -3.73 -23.40
C LEU A 34 -19.59 -3.50 -22.48
N THR A 35 -18.37 -3.53 -23.04
CA THR A 35 -17.12 -3.29 -22.29
C THR A 35 -17.06 -1.87 -21.71
N ALA A 36 -17.48 -0.87 -22.46
CA ALA A 36 -17.53 0.51 -21.97
C ALA A 36 -18.58 0.65 -20.86
N LEU A 37 -19.75 0.01 -20.99
CA LEU A 37 -20.77 0.02 -19.94
C LEU A 37 -20.27 -0.66 -18.66
N LYS A 38 -19.65 -1.85 -18.77
CA LYS A 38 -19.05 -2.55 -17.62
C LYS A 38 -17.98 -1.71 -16.93
N THR A 39 -17.19 -0.96 -17.69
CA THR A 39 -16.19 -0.04 -17.14
C THR A 39 -16.84 1.11 -16.37
N LYS A 40 -17.91 1.72 -16.92
CA LYS A 40 -18.70 2.75 -16.23
C LYS A 40 -19.34 2.22 -14.96
N LEU A 41 -19.92 1.02 -15.00
CA LEU A 41 -20.48 0.34 -13.83
C LEU A 41 -19.43 0.15 -12.76
N ASN A 42 -18.28 -0.45 -13.08
CA ASN A 42 -17.17 -0.61 -12.14
C ASN A 42 -16.71 0.72 -11.53
N ALA A 43 -16.67 1.80 -12.32
CA ALA A 43 -16.30 3.13 -11.83
C ALA A 43 -17.35 3.73 -10.89
N ALA A 44 -18.64 3.58 -11.21
CA ALA A 44 -19.76 4.03 -10.38
C ALA A 44 -19.81 3.26 -9.06
N ASP A 45 -19.69 1.94 -9.13
CA ASP A 45 -19.55 1.03 -8.00
C ASP A 45 -18.37 1.41 -7.10
N ALA A 46 -17.19 1.62 -7.70
CA ALA A 46 -16.00 2.03 -6.98
C ALA A 46 -16.14 3.43 -6.37
N ALA A 47 -16.95 4.31 -6.97
CA ALA A 47 -17.26 5.62 -6.40
C ALA A 47 -18.25 5.52 -5.23
N ALA A 48 -19.27 4.68 -5.35
CA ALA A 48 -20.27 4.42 -4.30
C ALA A 48 -19.64 3.76 -3.07
N ARG A 49 -18.66 2.87 -3.25
CA ARG A 49 -17.88 2.24 -2.17
C ARG A 49 -16.87 3.17 -1.50
N ARG A 50 -16.71 4.43 -1.95
CA ARG A 50 -15.80 5.39 -1.29
C ARG A 50 -16.40 5.87 0.03
N VAL A 51 -16.02 5.22 1.11
CA VAL A 51 -16.04 5.85 2.43
C VAL A 51 -15.03 7.00 2.39
N GLY A 52 -15.38 8.17 2.94
CA GLY A 52 -14.67 9.44 2.74
C GLY A 52 -13.14 9.36 2.88
N ASN A 53 -12.44 10.32 2.27
CA ASN A 53 -10.97 10.41 2.32
C ASN A 53 -10.48 10.55 3.77
N VAL A 54 -9.97 9.47 4.36
CA VAL A 54 -9.38 9.50 5.71
C VAL A 54 -7.89 9.80 5.59
N LYS A 55 -7.41 10.80 6.33
CA LYS A 55 -5.97 11.07 6.47
C LYS A 55 -5.36 10.02 7.39
N VAL A 56 -4.31 9.37 6.91
CA VAL A 56 -3.59 8.34 7.65
C VAL A 56 -2.08 8.57 7.57
N ILE A 57 -1.38 7.96 8.51
CA ILE A 57 0.05 7.77 8.51
C ILE A 57 0.30 6.31 8.10
N VAL A 58 1.05 6.12 7.02
CA VAL A 58 1.51 4.80 6.58
C VAL A 58 2.82 4.50 7.30
N LEU A 59 2.80 3.46 8.13
CA LEU A 59 3.97 2.96 8.85
C LEU A 59 4.74 2.04 7.90
N SER A 60 5.80 2.53 7.25
CA SER A 60 6.62 1.64 6.41
C SER A 60 7.59 0.82 7.25
N HIS A 61 7.78 -0.44 6.85
CA HIS A 61 8.77 -1.36 7.41
C HIS A 61 10.20 -0.80 7.34
N TYR A 62 10.48 0.10 6.39
CA TYR A 62 11.82 0.65 6.16
C TYR A 62 12.16 1.85 7.03
N GLY A 63 11.23 2.37 7.84
CA GLY A 63 11.51 3.40 8.86
C GLY A 63 11.22 4.83 8.45
N GLU A 64 10.73 5.01 7.24
CA GLU A 64 10.11 6.26 6.82
C GLU A 64 8.60 6.07 6.93
N PHE A 65 7.93 6.92 7.70
CA PHE A 65 6.48 7.00 7.63
C PHE A 65 6.10 8.01 6.55
N SER A 66 4.99 7.75 5.85
CA SER A 66 4.48 8.68 4.85
C SER A 66 3.05 9.06 5.17
N MET A 67 2.68 10.29 4.87
CA MET A 67 1.29 10.71 4.95
C MET A 67 0.53 10.21 3.73
N GLY A 68 -0.69 9.74 3.95
CA GLY A 68 -1.54 9.19 2.91
C GLY A 68 -3.00 9.59 3.06
N VAL A 69 -3.73 9.50 1.96
CA VAL A 69 -5.18 9.46 1.99
C VAL A 69 -5.61 8.04 1.64
N VAL A 70 -6.35 7.42 2.55
CA VAL A 70 -6.94 6.10 2.35
C VAL A 70 -8.28 6.24 1.65
N THR A 71 -8.49 5.39 0.67
CA THR A 71 -9.83 4.99 0.25
C THR A 71 -10.06 3.58 0.78
N LEU A 72 -10.94 3.46 1.79
CA LEU A 72 -11.37 2.18 2.31
C LEU A 72 -12.15 1.43 1.24
N LEU A 73 -11.82 0.16 1.03
CA LEU A 73 -12.66 -0.78 0.30
C LEU A 73 -13.38 -1.64 1.34
N GLU A 74 -14.70 -1.75 1.21
CA GLU A 74 -15.54 -2.49 2.15
C GLU A 74 -15.13 -3.98 2.22
N GLY A 75 -14.95 -4.51 3.44
CA GLY A 75 -14.76 -5.94 3.69
C GLY A 75 -13.33 -6.51 3.54
N GLU A 76 -12.32 -5.71 3.19
CA GLU A 76 -10.95 -6.20 3.01
C GLU A 76 -9.98 -5.85 4.17
N LYS A 77 -9.01 -6.75 4.45
CA LYS A 77 -7.85 -6.49 5.34
C LYS A 77 -6.88 -5.44 4.79
N HIS A 78 -7.18 -4.86 3.63
CA HIS A 78 -6.29 -3.99 2.88
C HIS A 78 -7.01 -2.70 2.51
N ALA A 79 -6.22 -1.64 2.36
CA ALA A 79 -6.66 -0.35 1.89
C ALA A 79 -5.78 0.13 0.73
N TRP A 80 -6.37 0.91 -0.17
CA TRP A 80 -5.60 1.64 -1.17
C TRP A 80 -5.21 2.99 -0.59
N VAL A 81 -3.90 3.22 -0.46
CA VAL A 81 -3.35 4.50 -0.06
C VAL A 81 -2.85 5.26 -1.26
N SER A 82 -3.28 6.51 -1.37
CA SER A 82 -2.61 7.51 -2.21
C SER A 82 -1.64 8.29 -1.32
N PRO A 83 -0.32 8.14 -1.47
CA PRO A 83 0.64 8.94 -0.73
C PRO A 83 0.42 10.41 -1.04
N ARG A 84 0.49 11.26 -0.01
CA ARG A 84 0.54 12.71 -0.13
C ARG A 84 1.82 13.17 0.54
N VAL A 85 2.79 13.59 -0.27
CA VAL A 85 3.92 14.37 0.24
C VAL A 85 3.45 15.81 0.44
N PRO A 86 3.52 16.37 1.67
CA PRO A 86 3.17 17.77 1.89
C PRO A 86 4.03 18.69 1.02
N GLY A 87 3.38 19.57 0.23
CA GLY A 87 4.07 20.53 -0.64
C GLY A 87 4.39 20.03 -2.06
N GLU A 88 4.19 18.75 -2.36
CA GLU A 88 4.47 18.23 -3.70
C GLU A 88 3.25 18.39 -4.62
N LYS A 89 3.41 19.14 -5.72
CA LYS A 89 2.47 19.11 -6.83
C LYS A 89 2.64 17.75 -7.50
N VAL A 90 1.70 16.83 -7.28
CA VAL A 90 1.70 15.50 -7.91
C VAL A 90 1.63 15.67 -9.44
N LEU A 91 2.79 15.73 -10.08
CA LEU A 91 2.98 15.75 -11.53
C LEU A 91 3.10 14.31 -12.01
N GLY A 92 1.97 13.62 -12.17
CA GLY A 92 1.96 12.24 -12.66
C GLY A 92 0.73 11.44 -12.26
N ARG A 93 0.67 10.20 -12.76
CA ARG A 93 -0.37 9.22 -12.41
C ARG A 93 -0.28 8.96 -10.90
N ARG A 94 -1.34 9.25 -10.15
CA ARG A 94 -1.41 8.95 -8.71
C ARG A 94 -1.14 7.46 -8.51
N SER A 95 0.08 7.09 -8.12
CA SER A 95 0.39 5.72 -7.71
C SER A 95 -0.41 5.45 -6.45
N ARG A 96 -1.28 4.44 -6.47
CA ARG A 96 -1.93 3.94 -5.27
C ARG A 96 -1.25 2.65 -4.89
N THR A 97 -0.91 2.53 -3.62
CA THR A 97 -0.32 1.31 -3.09
C THR A 97 -1.37 0.58 -2.26
N LYS A 98 -1.50 -0.73 -2.47
CA LYS A 98 -2.31 -1.59 -1.60
C LYS A 98 -1.46 -1.89 -0.36
N VAL A 99 -1.98 -1.54 0.81
CA VAL A 99 -1.32 -1.73 2.11
C VAL A 99 -2.28 -2.40 3.08
N GLN A 100 -1.74 -3.08 4.07
CA GLN A 100 -2.56 -3.73 5.10
C GLN A 100 -3.06 -2.69 6.11
N LEU A 101 -4.21 -2.95 6.75
CA LEU A 101 -4.81 -2.01 7.70
C LEU A 101 -3.97 -1.79 8.97
N ASP A 102 -3.17 -2.78 9.38
CA ASP A 102 -2.24 -2.71 10.52
C ASP A 102 -1.01 -1.82 10.25
N GLU A 103 -0.70 -1.59 8.98
CA GLU A 103 0.33 -0.62 8.54
C GLU A 103 -0.18 0.83 8.53
N LEU A 104 -1.45 1.05 8.91
CA LEU A 104 -2.10 2.36 8.87
C LEU A 104 -2.45 2.84 10.27
N ALA A 105 -2.07 4.07 10.55
CA ALA A 105 -2.48 4.78 11.76
C ALA A 105 -3.28 6.03 11.38
N LEU A 106 -4.28 6.39 12.18
CA LEU A 106 -5.04 7.62 11.96
C LEU A 106 -4.16 8.86 12.17
N ASP A 107 -4.34 9.87 11.32
CA ASP A 107 -3.63 11.15 11.46
C ASP A 107 -4.19 11.99 12.62
N THR A 108 -3.76 11.66 13.84
CA THR A 108 -4.10 12.40 15.07
C THR A 108 -2.83 12.90 15.77
N PRO A 109 -2.89 13.97 16.59
CA PRO A 109 -1.72 14.47 17.32
C PRO A 109 -1.02 13.39 18.16
N VAL A 110 -1.81 12.58 18.89
CA VAL A 110 -1.28 11.50 19.73
C VAL A 110 -0.53 10.45 18.91
N VAL A 111 -1.07 10.08 17.74
CA VAL A 111 -0.40 9.13 16.84
C VAL A 111 0.86 9.74 16.24
N ARG A 112 0.85 11.02 15.86
CA ARG A 112 2.06 11.69 15.35
C ARG A 112 3.17 11.69 16.38
N ASP A 113 2.88 12.05 17.62
CA ASP A 113 3.87 12.07 18.70
C ASP A 113 4.47 10.67 18.93
N ALA A 114 3.63 9.63 18.89
CA ALA A 114 4.07 8.23 19.02
C ALA A 114 4.97 7.80 17.84
N VAL A 115 4.60 8.16 16.61
CA VAL A 115 5.38 7.84 15.40
C VAL A 115 6.72 8.59 15.41
N GLU A 116 6.75 9.84 15.83
CA GLU A 116 8.00 10.60 15.98
C GLU A 116 8.90 10.00 17.07
N ALA A 117 8.32 9.61 18.21
CA ALA A 117 9.06 8.94 19.27
C ALA A 117 9.66 7.60 18.80
N TRP A 118 8.88 6.82 18.04
CA TRP A 118 9.35 5.59 17.41
C TRP A 118 10.48 5.85 16.41
N GLY A 119 10.35 6.88 15.57
CA GLY A 119 11.39 7.29 14.62
C GLY A 119 12.71 7.64 15.32
N ARG A 120 12.66 8.39 16.43
CA ARG A 120 13.85 8.69 17.25
C ARG A 120 14.48 7.43 17.83
N ALA A 121 13.67 6.52 18.38
CA ALA A 121 14.16 5.26 18.93
C ALA A 121 14.84 4.39 17.86
N LYS A 122 14.28 4.36 16.64
CA LYS A 122 14.86 3.62 15.51
C LYS A 122 16.22 4.16 15.09
N LEU A 123 16.38 5.49 14.99
CA LEU A 123 17.67 6.12 14.67
C LEU A 123 18.73 5.78 15.72
N ALA A 124 18.37 5.80 17.00
CA ALA A 124 19.27 5.41 18.07
C ALA A 124 19.72 3.95 17.96
N TYR A 125 18.78 3.03 17.65
CA TYR A 125 19.09 1.63 17.41
C TYR A 125 20.05 1.44 16.22
N GLN A 126 19.80 2.13 15.10
CA GLN A 126 20.66 2.05 13.91
C GLN A 126 22.09 2.53 14.20
N ALA A 127 22.23 3.62 14.96
CA ALA A 127 23.54 4.13 15.37
C ALA A 127 24.28 3.10 16.26
N ALA A 128 23.58 2.47 17.21
CA ALA A 128 24.15 1.44 18.07
C ALA A 128 24.58 0.19 17.27
N ALA A 129 23.75 -0.26 16.33
CA ALA A 129 24.06 -1.39 15.46
C ALA A 129 25.26 -1.11 14.55
N GLN A 130 25.42 0.13 14.08
CA GLN A 130 26.60 0.53 13.31
C GLN A 130 27.85 0.51 14.19
N ALA A 131 27.79 1.08 15.41
CA ALA A 131 28.91 1.07 16.34
C ALA A 131 29.35 -0.37 16.71
N GLU A 132 28.41 -1.30 16.88
CA GLU A 132 28.72 -2.72 17.11
C GLU A 132 29.50 -3.32 15.92
N ARG A 133 29.05 -3.05 14.69
CA ARG A 133 29.73 -3.54 13.48
C ARG A 133 31.15 -2.99 13.37
N ASP A 134 31.34 -1.71 13.68
CA ASP A 134 32.64 -1.06 13.64
C ASP A 134 33.57 -1.65 14.71
N ALA A 135 33.06 -1.86 15.93
CA ALA A 135 33.81 -2.52 17.00
C ALA A 135 34.21 -3.95 16.61
N LYS A 136 33.29 -4.73 16.03
CA LYS A 136 33.56 -6.09 15.54
C LYS A 136 34.59 -6.09 14.41
N ALA A 137 34.57 -5.09 13.54
CA ALA A 137 35.54 -4.94 12.45
C ALA A 137 36.94 -4.60 12.97
N ALA A 138 37.04 -3.86 14.07
CA ALA A 138 38.30 -3.50 14.71
C ALA A 138 39.00 -4.68 15.43
N ILE A 139 38.28 -5.77 15.71
CA ILE A 139 38.87 -6.97 16.31
C ILE A 139 39.92 -7.55 15.34
N PRO A 140 41.21 -7.63 15.74
CA PRO A 140 42.26 -8.21 14.91
C PRO A 140 41.86 -9.63 14.46
N ARG A 141 42.02 -9.90 13.16
CA ARG A 141 41.71 -11.22 12.59
C ARG A 141 42.92 -12.12 12.73
N ALA A 142 42.67 -13.38 13.10
CA ALA A 142 43.70 -14.41 13.08
C ALA A 142 44.27 -14.52 11.66
N THR A 143 45.59 -14.50 11.56
CA THR A 143 46.31 -14.71 10.31
C THR A 143 46.56 -16.20 10.10
N ARG A 144 46.92 -16.60 8.88
CA ARG A 144 47.34 -17.98 8.61
C ARG A 144 48.54 -18.41 9.45
N ALA A 145 49.44 -17.48 9.79
CA ALA A 145 50.60 -17.77 10.63
C ALA A 145 50.18 -18.12 12.06
N ASP A 146 49.22 -17.38 12.62
CA ASP A 146 48.69 -17.63 13.97
C ASP A 146 48.02 -19.01 14.06
N LEU A 147 47.30 -19.40 12.99
CA LEU A 147 46.64 -20.72 12.90
C LEU A 147 47.62 -21.88 12.69
N ALA A 148 48.74 -21.65 11.98
CA ALA A 148 49.78 -22.65 11.76
C ALA A 148 50.67 -22.88 12.99
N ALA A 149 50.80 -21.87 13.85
CA ALA A 149 51.58 -21.94 15.09
C ALA A 149 50.81 -22.54 16.28
N THR A 150 49.51 -22.81 16.12
CA THR A 150 48.71 -23.45 17.18
C THR A 150 49.11 -24.92 17.25
N PRO A 151 49.77 -25.41 18.32
CA PRO A 151 50.06 -26.83 18.44
C PRO A 151 48.71 -27.55 18.45
N THR A 152 48.50 -28.48 17.52
CA THR A 152 47.45 -29.49 17.64
C THR A 152 47.74 -30.26 18.92
N GLY A 153 47.17 -29.78 20.02
CA GLY A 153 47.24 -30.43 21.32
C GLY A 153 46.71 -31.84 21.16
N GLY A 154 47.61 -32.80 21.31
CA GLY A 154 47.22 -34.16 21.67
C GLY A 154 46.44 -34.08 22.97
N GLU A 155 45.22 -34.60 22.93
CA GLU A 155 44.50 -35.07 24.10
C GLU A 155 44.98 -36.49 24.45
N PRO A 156 44.75 -36.95 25.69
CA PRO A 156 45.73 -37.31 26.72
C PRO A 156 46.59 -38.56 26.50
#